data_AF-A0AAE1IXD2-F1
#
_entry.id   AF-A0AAE1IXD2-F1
#
_cell.length_a   1.000
_cell.length_b   1.000
_cell.length_c   1.000
_cell.angle_alpha   90.00
_cell.angle_beta   90.00
_cell.angle_gamma   90.00
#
_symmetry.space_group_name_H-M   'P 1'
#
loop_
_entity.id
_entity.type
_entity.pdbx_description
1 polymer ?
#
loop_
_entity_poly.entity_id
_entity_poly.type
_entity_poly.pdbx_seq_one_letter_code
_entity_poly.pdbx_strand_id
1 'polypeptide(L)'
;METKQKASVVRKVRRRCGFTEEWIVNPVGRSGGLALWWSDVVTVNILFSSSNIIHTSVMSEALSTPSYITFIYGPTDEAERLLCWEEVRRISNNIRTSWLCLGDFNDILFQHEKCGGRPRAWRKILNFKCFVADCELEDLGYNGPIFTWCNNRDYPETIHERIDRALGNLQLREQLPCLQVFNVVPAGSDHHFLFIQCQYEKRQQSRTFRFESAWVSHGNFLDVIKGCWRNSSDQDHSVLETFVSNLKRCRKRLIAWSKKEFPNSGKTIEPLKTHLDELTQVVRTPDIARGIANIKGDLERLLECEEQYWWQRSRINWLGAGDKNSRFFHISTIKRRQ
;
A
#
# COMPACT_ATOMS: atom_id res chain seq x y z
N MET A 1 -19.91 -5.94 -9.76
CA MET A 1 -21.20 -5.21 -9.81
C MET A 1 -22.23 -6.09 -10.51
N GLU A 2 -23.41 -6.19 -9.91
CA GLU A 2 -24.51 -7.04 -10.39
C GLU A 2 -25.06 -6.54 -11.72
N THR A 3 -25.21 -7.42 -12.72
CA THR A 3 -25.63 -7.00 -14.07
C THR A 3 -27.14 -6.93 -14.23
N LYS A 4 -27.91 -7.80 -13.57
CA LYS A 4 -29.38 -7.93 -13.71
C LYS A 4 -29.86 -8.07 -15.16
N GLN A 5 -28.97 -8.45 -16.07
CA GLN A 5 -29.20 -8.42 -17.52
C GLN A 5 -28.74 -9.72 -18.16
N LYS A 6 -29.43 -10.10 -19.24
CA LYS A 6 -29.07 -11.30 -20.02
C LYS A 6 -27.69 -11.11 -20.66
N ALA A 7 -26.93 -12.19 -20.80
CA ALA A 7 -25.61 -12.17 -21.41
C ALA A 7 -25.57 -11.50 -22.80
N SER A 8 -26.64 -11.59 -23.59
CA SER A 8 -26.73 -10.93 -24.90
C SER A 8 -26.68 -9.40 -24.83
N VAL A 9 -27.22 -8.78 -23.78
CA VAL A 9 -27.17 -7.34 -23.55
C VAL A 9 -25.78 -6.95 -23.04
N VAL A 10 -25.27 -7.71 -22.05
CA VAL A 10 -23.94 -7.53 -21.46
C VAL A 10 -22.85 -7.55 -22.54
N ARG A 11 -22.91 -8.50 -23.48
CA ARG A 11 -22.00 -8.59 -24.65
C ARG A 11 -22.02 -7.35 -25.55
N LYS A 12 -23.19 -6.75 -25.77
CA LYS A 12 -23.30 -5.53 -26.58
C LYS A 12 -22.61 -4.35 -25.90
N VAL A 13 -22.76 -4.22 -24.58
CA VAL A 13 -22.08 -3.19 -23.79
C VAL A 13 -20.57 -3.40 -23.83
N ARG A 14 -20.10 -4.64 -23.58
CA ARG A 14 -18.68 -5.01 -23.68
C ARG A 14 -18.04 -4.52 -24.98
N ARG A 15 -18.67 -4.82 -26.12
CA ARG A 15 -18.18 -4.42 -27.44
C ARG A 15 -18.10 -2.89 -27.60
N ARG A 16 -19.07 -2.15 -27.06
CA ARG A 16 -19.04 -0.67 -27.06
C ARG A 16 -17.94 -0.10 -26.17
N CYS A 17 -17.60 -0.80 -25.09
CA CYS A 17 -16.50 -0.43 -24.20
C CYS A 17 -15.11 -0.85 -24.74
N GLY A 18 -15.04 -1.54 -25.89
CA GLY A 18 -13.77 -1.91 -26.53
C GLY A 18 -13.07 -3.14 -25.92
N PHE A 19 -13.74 -3.91 -25.05
CA PHE A 19 -13.15 -5.14 -24.51
C PHE A 19 -13.35 -6.33 -25.46
N THR A 20 -12.29 -7.11 -25.64
CA THR A 20 -12.22 -8.25 -26.57
C THR A 20 -12.76 -9.52 -25.93
N GLU A 21 -12.40 -9.77 -24.67
CA GLU A 21 -12.68 -11.01 -23.95
C GLU A 21 -13.71 -10.84 -22.83
N GLU A 22 -14.31 -11.95 -22.40
CA GLU A 22 -15.32 -11.94 -21.34
C GLU A 22 -15.46 -13.24 -20.55
N TRP A 23 -15.99 -13.09 -19.33
CA TRP A 23 -16.62 -14.15 -18.56
C TRP A 23 -17.93 -13.61 -17.96
N ILE A 24 -19.02 -14.34 -18.15
CA ILE A 24 -20.36 -13.91 -17.70
C ILE A 24 -20.98 -15.01 -16.85
N VAL A 25 -21.36 -14.64 -15.64
CA VAL A 25 -22.25 -15.42 -14.79
C VAL A 25 -23.67 -14.88 -15.02
N ASN A 26 -24.60 -15.73 -15.44
CA ASN A 26 -25.96 -15.29 -15.75
C ASN A 26 -26.75 -14.95 -14.47
N PRO A 27 -27.68 -13.98 -14.53
CA PRO A 27 -28.62 -13.74 -13.43
C PRO A 27 -29.59 -14.92 -13.26
N VAL A 28 -30.08 -15.11 -12.03
CA VAL A 28 -31.18 -16.00 -11.70
C VAL A 28 -32.45 -15.15 -11.56
N GLY A 29 -33.33 -15.22 -12.56
CA GLY A 29 -34.52 -14.37 -12.60
C GLY A 29 -34.17 -12.89 -12.78
N ARG A 30 -34.51 -12.05 -11.79
CA ARG A 30 -34.22 -10.60 -11.77
C ARG A 30 -33.02 -10.22 -10.89
N SER A 31 -32.35 -11.22 -10.32
CA SER A 31 -31.27 -11.03 -9.37
C SER A 31 -30.00 -11.70 -9.86
N GLY A 32 -28.87 -11.18 -9.39
CA GLY A 32 -27.54 -11.65 -9.71
C GLY A 32 -27.03 -11.23 -11.08
N GLY A 33 -26.04 -11.99 -11.51
CA GLY A 33 -25.32 -11.79 -12.75
C GLY A 33 -24.03 -11.02 -12.50
N LEU A 34 -22.91 -11.58 -12.95
CA LEU A 34 -21.61 -10.95 -12.91
C LEU A 34 -21.02 -10.92 -14.31
N ALA A 35 -20.26 -9.89 -14.61
CA ALA A 35 -19.52 -9.79 -15.85
C ALA A 35 -18.09 -9.35 -15.56
N LEU A 36 -17.14 -10.10 -16.11
CA LEU A 36 -15.73 -9.75 -16.14
C LEU A 36 -15.34 -9.58 -17.60
N TRP A 37 -14.74 -8.44 -17.94
CA TRP A 37 -14.28 -8.11 -19.28
C TRP A 37 -12.82 -7.71 -19.24
N TRP A 38 -12.05 -8.09 -20.25
CA TRP A 38 -10.66 -7.71 -20.38
C TRP A 38 -10.26 -7.58 -21.84
N SER A 39 -9.14 -6.89 -22.06
CA SER A 39 -8.47 -6.75 -23.36
C SER A 39 -7.45 -7.86 -23.55
N ASP A 40 -7.12 -8.14 -24.80
CA ASP A 40 -6.12 -9.14 -25.23
C ASP A 40 -4.69 -8.87 -24.75
N VAL A 41 -4.38 -7.67 -24.25
CA VAL A 41 -3.10 -7.37 -23.59
C VAL A 41 -2.88 -8.11 -22.26
N VAL A 42 -3.93 -8.72 -21.70
CA VAL A 42 -3.84 -9.57 -20.51
C VAL A 42 -4.50 -10.93 -20.78
N THR A 43 -3.85 -11.99 -20.30
CA THR A 43 -4.42 -13.34 -20.29
C THR A 43 -5.04 -13.58 -18.92
N VAL A 44 -6.35 -13.81 -18.90
CA VAL A 44 -7.12 -14.08 -17.68
C VAL A 44 -7.65 -15.52 -17.75
N ASN A 45 -7.25 -16.36 -16.79
CA ASN A 45 -7.79 -17.71 -16.66
C ASN A 45 -8.77 -17.76 -15.49
N ILE A 46 -10.00 -18.21 -15.75
CA ILE A 46 -11.01 -18.39 -14.70
C ILE A 46 -10.73 -19.71 -13.98
N LEU A 47 -10.34 -19.64 -12.72
CA LEU A 47 -10.01 -20.81 -11.89
C LEU A 47 -11.22 -21.28 -11.08
N PHE A 48 -12.08 -20.34 -10.67
CA PHE A 48 -13.32 -20.63 -9.98
C PHE A 48 -14.33 -19.52 -10.27
N SER A 49 -15.60 -19.87 -10.38
CA SER A 49 -16.69 -18.91 -10.58
C SER A 49 -17.98 -19.39 -9.92
N SER A 50 -18.67 -18.46 -9.29
CA SER A 50 -20.01 -18.62 -8.74
C SER A 50 -20.85 -17.35 -8.97
N SER A 51 -22.04 -17.28 -8.39
CA SER A 51 -22.86 -16.07 -8.34
C SER A 51 -22.22 -14.90 -7.59
N ASN A 52 -21.24 -15.18 -6.73
CA ASN A 52 -20.68 -14.21 -5.78
C ASN A 52 -19.16 -14.03 -5.93
N ILE A 53 -18.47 -14.97 -6.55
CA ILE A 53 -17.01 -14.96 -6.66
C ILE A 53 -16.61 -15.28 -8.09
N ILE A 54 -15.67 -14.51 -8.64
CA ILE A 54 -14.89 -14.91 -9.81
C ILE A 54 -13.42 -14.86 -9.41
N HIS A 55 -12.76 -16.00 -9.36
CA HIS A 55 -11.34 -16.12 -9.04
C HIS A 55 -10.54 -16.45 -10.29
N THR A 56 -9.48 -15.68 -10.53
CA THR A 56 -8.71 -15.73 -11.76
C THR A 56 -7.21 -15.72 -11.50
N SER A 57 -6.44 -16.39 -12.35
CA SER A 57 -5.03 -16.02 -12.56
C SER A 57 -4.92 -15.03 -13.71
N VAL A 58 -3.99 -14.08 -13.59
CA VAL A 58 -3.77 -13.01 -14.58
C VAL A 58 -2.30 -12.97 -14.96
N MET A 59 -2.03 -12.94 -16.25
CA MET A 59 -0.70 -12.84 -16.82
C MET A 59 -0.66 -11.77 -17.90
N SER A 60 0.46 -11.06 -18.01
CA SER A 60 0.71 -10.12 -19.10
C SER A 60 2.21 -9.99 -19.33
N GLU A 61 2.63 -10.04 -20.58
CA GLU A 61 4.02 -9.74 -20.96
C GLU A 61 4.29 -8.23 -20.98
N ALA A 62 3.24 -7.42 -21.20
CA ALA A 62 3.35 -5.97 -21.36
C ALA A 62 3.13 -5.19 -20.04
N LEU A 63 2.38 -5.75 -19.09
CA LEU A 63 1.92 -5.05 -17.89
C LEU A 63 2.33 -5.76 -16.61
N SER A 64 2.66 -4.98 -15.56
CA SER A 64 2.78 -5.55 -14.21
C SER A 64 1.39 -5.73 -13.58
N THR A 65 0.95 -6.99 -13.49
CA THR A 65 -0.36 -7.35 -12.93
C THR A 65 -0.21 -8.16 -11.64
N PRO A 66 -1.23 -8.16 -10.76
CA PRO A 66 -1.37 -9.20 -9.74
C PRO A 66 -1.35 -10.59 -10.39
N SER A 67 -0.77 -11.59 -9.73
CA SER A 67 -0.82 -12.98 -10.21
C SER A 67 -2.22 -13.56 -10.11
N TYR A 68 -2.93 -13.25 -9.02
CA TYR A 68 -4.29 -13.66 -8.80
C TYR A 68 -5.20 -12.46 -8.53
N ILE A 69 -6.40 -12.51 -9.08
CA ILE A 69 -7.47 -11.56 -8.77
C ILE A 69 -8.73 -12.33 -8.39
N THR A 70 -9.33 -11.98 -7.24
CA THR A 70 -10.64 -12.47 -6.83
C THR A 70 -11.62 -11.31 -6.82
N PHE A 71 -12.62 -11.39 -7.69
CA PHE A 71 -13.73 -10.44 -7.74
C PHE A 71 -14.86 -10.95 -6.85
N ILE A 72 -15.31 -10.13 -5.91
CA ILE A 72 -16.33 -10.48 -4.92
C ILE A 72 -17.58 -9.63 -5.13
N TYR A 73 -18.72 -10.30 -5.03
CA TYR A 73 -20.05 -9.74 -4.85
C TYR A 73 -20.69 -10.46 -3.66
N GLY A 74 -20.42 -9.95 -2.46
CA GLY A 74 -20.80 -10.55 -1.20
C GLY A 74 -22.32 -10.63 -1.06
N PRO A 75 -22.89 -11.75 -0.60
CA PRO A 75 -24.31 -11.86 -0.33
C PRO A 75 -24.81 -10.82 0.69
N THR A 76 -26.04 -10.34 0.51
CA THR A 76 -26.70 -9.44 1.46
C THR A 76 -27.13 -10.19 2.74
N ASP A 77 -27.55 -11.45 2.59
CA ASP A 77 -27.81 -12.36 3.70
C ASP A 77 -26.52 -12.70 4.46
N GLU A 78 -26.61 -12.72 5.79
CA GLU A 78 -25.45 -12.91 6.65
C GLU A 78 -24.92 -14.34 6.63
N ALA A 79 -25.81 -15.35 6.57
CA ALA A 79 -25.39 -16.74 6.56
C ALA A 79 -24.74 -17.09 5.22
N GLU A 80 -25.34 -16.65 4.11
CA GLU A 80 -24.73 -16.82 2.78
C GLU A 80 -23.40 -16.07 2.68
N ARG A 81 -23.28 -14.88 3.27
CA ARG A 81 -22.03 -14.13 3.27
C ARG A 81 -20.92 -14.83 4.04
N LEU A 82 -21.24 -15.46 5.17
CA LEU A 82 -20.28 -16.30 5.90
C LEU A 82 -19.79 -17.48 5.05
N LEU A 83 -20.68 -18.15 4.30
CA LEU A 83 -20.30 -19.22 3.37
C LEU A 83 -19.42 -18.69 2.24
N CYS A 84 -19.72 -17.51 1.70
CA CYS A 84 -18.90 -16.85 0.69
C CYS A 84 -17.47 -16.58 1.22
N TRP A 85 -17.33 -16.15 2.48
CA TRP A 85 -16.02 -15.94 3.10
C TRP A 85 -15.25 -17.26 3.30
N GLU A 86 -15.91 -18.36 3.65
CA GLU A 86 -15.27 -19.69 3.72
C GLU A 86 -14.69 -20.13 2.37
N GLU A 87 -15.40 -19.89 1.26
CA GLU A 87 -14.85 -20.18 -0.08
C GLU A 87 -13.59 -19.37 -0.37
N VAL A 88 -13.57 -18.08 0.01
CA VAL A 88 -12.39 -17.23 -0.17
C VAL A 88 -11.24 -17.69 0.73
N ARG A 89 -11.49 -18.17 1.96
CA ARG A 89 -10.47 -18.79 2.81
C ARG A 89 -9.85 -20.03 2.16
N ARG A 90 -10.66 -20.89 1.55
CA ARG A 90 -10.17 -22.07 0.81
C ARG A 90 -9.29 -21.67 -0.38
N ILE A 91 -9.66 -20.60 -1.09
CA ILE A 91 -8.83 -20.03 -2.16
C ILE A 91 -7.50 -19.54 -1.58
N SER A 92 -7.54 -18.78 -0.47
CA SER A 92 -6.36 -18.23 0.21
C SER A 92 -5.32 -19.31 0.57
N ASN A 93 -5.77 -20.48 1.03
CA ASN A 93 -4.91 -21.60 1.39
C ASN A 93 -3.97 -22.07 0.25
N ASN A 94 -4.31 -21.79 -1.01
CA ASN A 94 -3.54 -22.19 -2.18
C ASN A 94 -2.72 -21.04 -2.80
N ILE A 95 -2.81 -19.83 -2.25
CA ILE A 95 -2.15 -18.65 -2.79
C ILE A 95 -0.82 -18.41 -2.06
N ARG A 96 0.25 -18.25 -2.83
CA ARG A 96 1.61 -17.94 -2.32
C ARG A 96 2.24 -16.71 -2.97
N THR A 97 1.63 -16.17 -4.02
CA THR A 97 2.10 -15.02 -4.79
C THR A 97 1.14 -13.84 -4.66
N SER A 98 1.32 -12.77 -5.44
CA SER A 98 0.50 -11.57 -5.32
C SER A 98 -0.97 -11.85 -5.58
N TRP A 99 -1.80 -11.43 -4.64
CA TRP A 99 -3.23 -11.63 -4.69
C TRP A 99 -3.98 -10.36 -4.35
N LEU A 100 -4.86 -9.97 -5.25
CA LEU A 100 -5.77 -8.85 -5.13
C LEU A 100 -7.20 -9.38 -5.02
N CYS A 101 -7.88 -9.02 -3.94
CA CYS A 101 -9.28 -9.36 -3.72
C CYS A 101 -10.11 -8.08 -3.69
N LEU A 102 -11.03 -7.89 -4.64
CA LEU A 102 -11.78 -6.63 -4.75
C LEU A 102 -13.25 -6.83 -5.09
N GLY A 103 -14.06 -5.82 -4.77
CA GLY A 103 -15.46 -5.75 -5.13
C GLY A 103 -16.33 -5.29 -3.97
N ASP A 104 -17.60 -5.64 -4.04
CA ASP A 104 -18.59 -5.36 -3.01
C ASP A 104 -18.59 -6.51 -1.99
N PHE A 105 -18.20 -6.24 -0.76
CA PHE A 105 -18.17 -7.24 0.31
C PHE A 105 -19.47 -7.26 1.13
N ASN A 106 -20.37 -6.29 0.96
CA ASN A 106 -21.58 -6.10 1.77
C ASN A 106 -21.33 -6.08 3.29
N ASP A 107 -20.13 -5.67 3.72
CA ASP A 107 -19.77 -5.50 5.13
C ASP A 107 -18.69 -4.42 5.33
N ILE A 108 -18.54 -3.95 6.57
CA ILE A 108 -17.63 -2.86 6.94
C ILE A 108 -16.59 -3.34 7.96
N LEU A 109 -15.36 -2.84 7.87
CA LEU A 109 -14.28 -3.13 8.83
C LEU A 109 -14.36 -2.24 10.07
N PHE A 110 -14.96 -1.06 9.99
CA PHE A 110 -15.04 -0.16 11.14
C PHE A 110 -16.37 0.57 11.21
N GLN A 111 -16.80 0.93 12.43
CA GLN A 111 -18.09 1.60 12.63
C GLN A 111 -18.17 2.96 11.93
N HIS A 112 -17.04 3.65 11.75
CA HIS A 112 -16.96 4.93 11.04
C HIS A 112 -17.11 4.81 9.51
N GLU A 113 -17.08 3.59 8.97
CA GLU A 113 -17.36 3.32 7.56
C GLU A 113 -18.87 3.26 7.27
N LYS A 114 -19.72 3.59 8.25
CA LYS A 114 -21.15 3.74 8.11
C LYS A 114 -21.62 5.07 8.69
N CYS A 115 -22.45 5.77 7.92
CA CYS A 115 -23.16 6.98 8.34
C CYS A 115 -24.66 6.81 8.14
N GLY A 116 -25.46 7.27 9.11
CA GLY A 116 -26.92 7.12 9.10
C GLY A 116 -27.41 5.73 9.51
N GLY A 117 -28.70 5.66 9.87
CA GLY A 117 -29.34 4.45 10.36
C GLY A 117 -28.76 3.92 11.68
N ARG A 118 -29.01 2.64 11.97
CA ARG A 118 -28.50 1.99 13.19
C ARG A 118 -27.01 1.64 13.05
N PRO A 119 -26.22 1.73 14.13
CA PRO A 119 -24.85 1.20 14.14
C PRO A 119 -24.79 -0.27 13.69
N ARG A 120 -23.67 -0.66 13.09
CA ARG A 120 -23.46 -2.04 12.66
C ARG A 120 -23.20 -2.88 13.91
N ALA A 121 -23.83 -4.04 14.02
CA ALA A 121 -23.57 -4.95 15.13
C ALA A 121 -22.09 -5.33 15.17
N TRP A 122 -21.47 -5.22 16.35
CA TRP A 122 -20.03 -5.49 16.52
C TRP A 122 -19.61 -6.88 16.03
N ARG A 123 -20.47 -7.89 16.23
CA ARG A 123 -20.26 -9.25 15.74
C ARG A 123 -20.04 -9.31 14.22
N LYS A 124 -20.75 -8.51 13.43
CA LYS A 124 -20.59 -8.48 11.96
C LYS A 124 -19.25 -7.87 11.54
N ILE A 125 -18.89 -6.74 12.17
CA ILE A 125 -17.58 -6.12 11.99
C ILE A 125 -16.46 -7.10 12.34
N LEU A 126 -16.59 -7.80 13.47
CA LEU A 126 -15.60 -8.77 13.92
C LEU A 126 -15.48 -9.94 12.95
N ASN A 127 -16.60 -10.52 12.49
CA ASN A 127 -16.58 -11.60 11.51
C ASN A 127 -15.85 -11.18 10.23
N PHE A 128 -16.11 -9.96 9.74
CA PHE A 128 -15.45 -9.48 8.54
C PHE A 128 -13.95 -9.23 8.77
N LYS A 129 -13.57 -8.68 9.93
CA LYS A 129 -12.15 -8.54 10.30
C LYS A 129 -11.44 -9.89 10.41
N CYS A 130 -12.07 -10.89 11.03
CA CYS A 130 -11.51 -12.24 11.11
C CYS A 130 -11.31 -12.82 9.73
N PHE A 131 -12.31 -12.74 8.84
CA PHE A 131 -12.17 -13.18 7.45
C PHE A 131 -10.97 -12.53 6.74
N VAL A 132 -10.81 -11.20 6.87
CA VAL A 132 -9.68 -10.49 6.25
C VAL A 132 -8.35 -10.96 6.84
N ALA A 133 -8.27 -11.14 8.16
CA ALA A 133 -7.08 -11.61 8.86
C ALA A 133 -6.73 -13.08 8.53
N ASP A 134 -7.71 -13.98 8.49
CA ASP A 134 -7.55 -15.40 8.18
C ASP A 134 -7.00 -15.60 6.76
N CYS A 135 -7.33 -14.68 5.84
CA CYS A 135 -6.82 -14.68 4.47
C CYS A 135 -5.47 -13.95 4.32
N GLU A 136 -4.87 -13.45 5.41
CA GLU A 136 -3.67 -12.60 5.40
C GLU A 136 -3.78 -11.40 4.45
N LEU A 137 -5.00 -10.86 4.34
CA LEU A 137 -5.32 -9.73 3.49
C LEU A 137 -5.28 -8.42 4.27
N GLU A 138 -4.96 -7.34 3.57
CA GLU A 138 -4.99 -5.99 4.13
C GLU A 138 -5.77 -5.05 3.23
N ASP A 139 -6.51 -4.12 3.84
CA ASP A 139 -7.15 -3.02 3.11
C ASP A 139 -6.07 -2.16 2.42
N LEU A 140 -6.17 -2.04 1.10
CA LEU A 140 -5.24 -1.26 0.27
C LEU A 140 -5.54 0.24 0.31
N GLY A 141 -6.52 0.66 1.11
CA GLY A 141 -6.93 2.04 1.25
C GLY A 141 -7.75 2.51 0.04
N TYR A 142 -7.89 3.83 -0.08
CA TYR A 142 -8.62 4.46 -1.15
C TYR A 142 -8.23 5.94 -1.26
N ASN A 143 -8.42 6.49 -2.45
CA ASN A 143 -8.38 7.91 -2.76
C ASN A 143 -9.79 8.34 -3.20
N GLY A 144 -10.23 9.52 -2.78
CA GLY A 144 -11.59 10.02 -3.08
C GLY A 144 -12.57 9.80 -1.91
N PRO A 145 -13.89 9.74 -2.18
CA PRO A 145 -14.91 9.62 -1.14
C PRO A 145 -14.77 8.35 -0.31
N ILE A 146 -15.03 8.45 1.00
CA ILE A 146 -14.98 7.32 1.93
C ILE A 146 -16.07 6.29 1.68
N PHE A 147 -17.32 6.73 1.57
CA PHE A 147 -18.44 5.84 1.33
C PHE A 147 -18.46 5.41 -0.13
N THR A 148 -18.80 4.15 -0.37
CA THR A 148 -18.91 3.59 -1.72
C THR A 148 -20.33 3.17 -2.04
N TRP A 149 -21.26 3.25 -1.09
CA TRP A 149 -22.66 2.94 -1.31
C TRP A 149 -23.57 3.94 -0.60
N CYS A 150 -24.71 4.25 -1.23
CA CYS A 150 -25.79 5.04 -0.63
C CYS A 150 -27.15 4.39 -0.90
N ASN A 151 -28.04 4.36 0.09
CA ASN A 151 -29.42 3.90 -0.12
C ASN A 151 -30.30 4.85 -0.96
N ASN A 152 -29.77 6.01 -1.37
CA ASN A 152 -30.42 7.06 -2.15
C ASN A 152 -31.76 7.55 -1.58
N ARG A 153 -31.95 7.44 -0.26
CA ARG A 153 -33.11 8.03 0.42
C ARG A 153 -32.82 9.46 0.85
N ASP A 154 -33.87 10.25 0.96
CA ASP A 154 -33.77 11.62 1.45
C ASP A 154 -33.38 11.67 2.93
N TYR A 155 -32.78 12.80 3.33
CA TYR A 155 -32.45 13.06 4.72
C TYR A 155 -33.74 13.12 5.57
N PRO A 156 -33.80 12.50 6.77
CA PRO A 156 -32.71 11.89 7.54
C PRO A 156 -32.53 10.37 7.36
N GLU A 157 -33.24 9.75 6.41
CA GLU A 157 -33.18 8.30 6.18
C GLU A 157 -31.99 7.86 5.32
N THR A 158 -31.19 8.81 4.82
CA THR A 158 -30.00 8.54 4.02
C THR A 158 -28.99 7.72 4.81
N ILE A 159 -28.52 6.64 4.20
CA ILE A 159 -27.49 5.76 4.76
C ILE A 159 -26.35 5.68 3.74
N HIS A 160 -25.13 5.88 4.23
CA HIS A 160 -23.90 5.71 3.45
C HIS A 160 -23.01 4.65 4.09
N GLU A 161 -22.39 3.80 3.27
CA GLU A 161 -21.50 2.73 3.73
C GLU A 161 -20.28 2.56 2.81
N ARG A 162 -19.15 2.12 3.36
CA ARG A 162 -17.96 1.69 2.58
C ARG A 162 -17.89 0.16 2.52
N ILE A 163 -18.66 -0.41 1.59
CA ILE A 163 -18.77 -1.87 1.40
C ILE A 163 -17.98 -2.37 0.19
N ASP A 164 -17.61 -1.49 -0.74
CA ASP A 164 -16.72 -1.78 -1.84
C ASP A 164 -15.27 -1.50 -1.44
N ARG A 165 -14.38 -2.46 -1.66
CA ARG A 165 -12.96 -2.35 -1.26
C ARG A 165 -12.04 -3.21 -2.10
N ALA A 166 -10.76 -2.87 -2.05
CA ALA A 166 -9.68 -3.68 -2.57
C ALA A 166 -8.78 -4.10 -1.40
N LEU A 167 -8.60 -5.40 -1.26
CA LEU A 167 -7.78 -6.05 -0.26
C LEU A 167 -6.61 -6.74 -0.96
N GLY A 168 -5.43 -6.73 -0.36
CA GLY A 168 -4.25 -7.38 -0.94
C GLY A 168 -3.39 -8.05 0.11
N ASN A 169 -2.75 -9.14 -0.28
CA ASN A 169 -1.75 -9.80 0.58
C ASN A 169 -0.40 -9.06 0.53
N LEU A 170 0.53 -9.49 1.37
CA LEU A 170 1.86 -8.92 1.45
C LEU A 170 2.61 -8.97 0.10
N GLN A 171 2.51 -10.09 -0.62
CA GLN A 171 3.19 -10.30 -1.90
C GLN A 171 2.71 -9.32 -2.96
N LEU A 172 1.42 -8.95 -2.96
CA LEU A 172 0.90 -7.89 -3.82
C LEU A 172 1.53 -6.53 -3.51
N ARG A 173 1.65 -6.17 -2.23
CA ARG A 173 2.29 -4.91 -1.81
C ARG A 173 3.75 -4.84 -2.21
N GLU A 174 4.45 -5.96 -2.16
CA GLU A 174 5.86 -6.06 -2.54
C GLU A 174 6.04 -6.00 -4.06
N GLN A 175 5.18 -6.67 -4.83
CA GLN A 175 5.24 -6.67 -6.29
C GLN A 175 4.76 -5.33 -6.90
N LEU A 176 3.70 -4.74 -6.34
CA LEU A 176 3.06 -3.51 -6.84
C LEU A 176 3.05 -2.43 -5.75
N PRO A 177 4.22 -1.90 -5.33
CA PRO A 177 4.32 -0.94 -4.23
C PRO A 177 3.68 0.41 -4.56
N CYS A 178 3.48 0.69 -5.84
CA CYS A 178 2.83 1.91 -6.35
C CYS A 178 1.34 1.72 -6.62
N LEU A 179 0.73 0.59 -6.25
CA LEU A 179 -0.69 0.38 -6.47
C LEU A 179 -1.52 1.40 -5.68
N GLN A 180 -2.47 2.03 -6.38
CA GLN A 180 -3.44 2.95 -5.80
C GLN A 180 -4.87 2.52 -6.13
N VAL A 181 -5.76 2.75 -5.18
CA VAL A 181 -7.20 2.50 -5.30
C VAL A 181 -7.90 3.85 -5.26
N PHE A 182 -8.84 4.08 -6.18
CA PHE A 182 -9.65 5.29 -6.26
C PHE A 182 -11.13 4.94 -6.22
N ASN A 183 -11.88 5.64 -5.38
CA ASN A 183 -13.34 5.56 -5.35
C ASN A 183 -13.87 6.63 -6.30
N VAL A 184 -14.49 6.20 -7.40
CA VAL A 184 -15.01 7.07 -8.45
C VAL A 184 -16.53 7.08 -8.39
N VAL A 185 -17.14 8.26 -8.27
CA VAL A 185 -18.59 8.42 -8.19
C VAL A 185 -19.19 8.32 -9.60
N PRO A 186 -20.04 7.32 -9.90
CA PRO A 186 -20.74 7.27 -11.17
C PRO A 186 -22.05 8.07 -11.13
N ALA A 187 -22.56 8.42 -12.30
CA ALA A 187 -23.83 9.14 -12.42
C ALA A 187 -25.08 8.25 -12.24
N GLY A 188 -24.96 6.93 -12.37
CA GLY A 188 -26.10 6.02 -12.51
C GLY A 188 -26.08 4.78 -11.62
N SER A 189 -25.29 4.78 -10.54
CA SER A 189 -25.27 3.70 -9.56
C SER A 189 -25.30 4.28 -8.16
N ASP A 190 -25.96 3.55 -7.27
CA ASP A 190 -25.89 3.68 -5.83
C ASP A 190 -24.53 3.25 -5.25
N HIS A 191 -23.70 2.57 -6.04
CA HIS A 191 -22.32 2.22 -5.72
C HIS A 191 -21.30 3.12 -6.43
N HIS A 192 -20.15 3.35 -5.80
CA HIS A 192 -18.96 3.94 -6.42
C HIS A 192 -18.14 2.85 -7.13
N PHE A 193 -17.45 3.22 -8.21
CA PHE A 193 -16.51 2.33 -8.87
C PHE A 193 -15.16 2.31 -8.14
N LEU A 194 -14.61 1.11 -7.98
CA LEU A 194 -13.21 0.94 -7.60
C LEU A 194 -12.34 1.00 -8.86
N PHE A 195 -11.54 2.05 -8.98
CA PHE A 195 -10.52 2.14 -10.02
C PHE A 195 -9.15 1.84 -9.42
N ILE A 196 -8.49 0.79 -9.93
CA ILE A 196 -7.20 0.33 -9.42
C ILE A 196 -6.12 0.62 -10.46
N GLN A 197 -5.09 1.34 -10.04
CA GLN A 197 -3.92 1.62 -10.87
C GLN A 197 -2.71 0.91 -10.28
N CYS A 198 -2.25 -0.16 -10.92
CA CYS A 198 -1.13 -0.99 -10.47
C CYS A 198 0.22 -0.24 -10.46
N GLN A 199 0.44 0.61 -11.46
CA GLN A 199 1.62 1.45 -11.60
C GLN A 199 1.20 2.92 -11.55
N TYR A 200 1.01 3.45 -10.34
CA TYR A 200 0.76 4.88 -10.16
C TYR A 200 2.08 5.63 -10.01
N GLU A 201 2.43 6.41 -11.02
CA GLU A 201 3.52 7.37 -10.91
C GLU A 201 2.99 8.68 -10.32
N LYS A 202 3.25 8.92 -9.03
CA LYS A 202 3.09 10.28 -8.47
C LYS A 202 4.00 11.20 -9.28
N ARG A 203 3.42 12.20 -9.97
CA ARG A 203 4.17 13.37 -10.46
C ARG A 203 5.06 13.83 -9.30
N GLN A 204 6.38 13.86 -9.50
CA GLN A 204 7.32 14.23 -8.46
C GLN A 204 7.01 15.65 -7.98
N GLN A 205 6.21 15.77 -6.92
CA GLN A 205 6.17 16.99 -6.15
C GLN A 205 7.55 17.15 -5.50
N SER A 206 8.07 18.37 -5.52
CA SER A 206 9.37 18.67 -4.91
C SER A 206 9.37 18.11 -3.49
N ARG A 207 10.30 17.20 -3.19
CA ARG A 207 10.36 16.60 -1.85
C ARG A 207 10.48 17.73 -0.83
N THR A 208 9.49 17.86 0.04
CA THR A 208 9.58 18.74 1.20
C THR A 208 10.78 18.28 2.02
N PHE A 209 11.65 19.21 2.42
CA PHE A 209 12.73 18.90 3.33
C PHE A 209 12.17 18.26 4.61
N ARG A 210 12.74 17.11 4.99
CA ARG A 210 12.47 16.45 6.25
C ARG A 210 13.79 16.25 6.97
N PHE A 211 13.78 16.54 8.25
CA PHE A 211 14.89 16.28 9.14
C PHE A 211 14.97 14.78 9.43
N GLU A 212 16.14 14.18 9.34
CA GLU A 212 16.35 12.78 9.73
C GLU A 212 16.99 12.74 11.13
N SER A 213 16.40 11.96 12.02
CA SER A 213 16.89 11.80 13.41
C SER A 213 18.33 11.30 13.47
N ALA A 214 18.72 10.40 12.55
CA ALA A 214 20.08 9.89 12.41
C ALA A 214 21.14 10.97 12.18
N TRP A 215 20.75 12.17 11.70
CA TRP A 215 21.69 13.28 11.56
C TRP A 215 22.24 13.74 12.90
N VAL A 216 21.45 13.71 13.97
CA VAL A 216 21.86 14.19 15.31
C VAL A 216 23.04 13.38 15.86
N SER A 217 23.04 12.08 15.58
CA SER A 217 24.07 11.15 16.06
C SER A 217 25.41 11.31 15.34
N HIS A 218 25.45 12.03 14.22
CA HIS A 218 26.68 12.23 13.46
C HIS A 218 27.52 13.36 14.06
N GLY A 219 28.80 13.11 14.35
CA GLY A 219 29.68 14.08 15.04
C GLY A 219 29.72 15.48 14.40
N ASN A 220 29.77 15.54 13.06
CA ASN A 220 29.81 16.81 12.32
C ASN A 220 28.46 17.56 12.21
N PHE A 221 27.35 17.01 12.70
CA PHE A 221 26.03 17.61 12.53
C PHE A 221 25.92 19.02 13.13
N LEU A 222 26.38 19.19 14.38
CA LEU A 222 26.34 20.47 15.06
C LEU A 222 27.21 21.51 14.36
N ASP A 223 28.33 21.11 13.76
CA ASP A 223 29.21 22.02 13.05
C ASP A 223 28.59 22.50 11.74
N VAL A 224 27.84 21.65 11.05
CA VAL A 224 27.04 22.04 9.88
C VAL A 224 26.01 23.10 10.26
N ILE A 225 25.30 22.93 11.38
CA ILE A 225 24.33 23.90 11.89
C ILE A 225 25.01 25.21 12.30
N LYS A 226 26.06 25.15 13.12
CA LYS A 226 26.82 26.32 13.57
C LYS A 226 27.36 27.12 12.39
N GLY A 227 27.89 26.44 11.37
CA GLY A 227 28.39 27.08 10.16
C GLY A 227 27.32 27.82 9.36
N CYS A 228 26.04 27.45 9.49
CA CYS A 228 24.94 28.18 8.83
C CYS A 228 24.63 29.51 9.53
N TRP A 229 24.75 29.54 10.86
CA TRP A 229 24.41 30.70 11.70
C TRP A 229 25.55 31.73 11.82
N ARG A 230 26.81 31.33 11.62
CA ARG A 230 27.99 32.20 11.78
C ARG A 230 28.12 33.36 10.76
N ASN A 231 27.44 33.31 9.62
CA ASN A 231 27.55 34.33 8.56
C ASN A 231 26.25 35.14 8.41
N SER A 232 25.67 35.59 9.51
CA SER A 232 24.41 36.37 9.50
C SER A 232 24.63 37.81 9.93
N SER A 233 25.67 38.44 9.40
CA SER A 233 25.99 39.85 9.57
C SER A 233 25.46 40.67 8.40
N ASP A 234 24.15 40.61 8.13
CA ASP A 234 23.49 41.61 7.28
C ASP A 234 22.94 42.69 8.20
N GLN A 235 23.59 43.86 8.20
CA GLN A 235 23.22 45.02 9.02
C GLN A 235 21.87 45.66 8.60
N ASP A 236 21.29 45.24 7.47
CA ASP A 236 20.10 45.84 6.85
C ASP A 236 18.81 44.99 6.93
N HIS A 237 18.86 43.78 7.52
CA HIS A 237 17.70 42.89 7.59
C HIS A 237 17.06 42.81 8.99
N SER A 238 15.72 42.69 9.03
CA SER A 238 15.04 42.46 10.31
C SER A 238 15.44 41.11 10.92
N VAL A 239 15.36 41.00 12.25
CA VAL A 239 15.70 39.77 12.98
C VAL A 239 14.95 38.54 12.42
N LEU A 240 13.70 38.72 12.01
CA LEU A 240 12.88 37.65 11.42
C LEU A 240 13.36 37.23 10.03
N GLU A 241 13.77 38.19 9.19
CA GLU A 241 14.31 37.90 7.85
C GLU A 241 15.63 37.12 7.94
N THR A 242 16.51 37.54 8.84
CA THR A 242 17.78 36.88 9.11
C THR A 242 17.55 35.44 9.62
N PHE A 243 16.60 35.25 10.52
CA PHE A 243 16.21 33.93 11.02
C PHE A 243 15.71 33.00 9.89
N VAL A 244 14.78 33.48 9.05
CA VAL A 244 14.24 32.71 7.92
C VAL A 244 15.34 32.40 6.89
N SER A 245 16.22 33.37 6.60
CA SER A 245 17.36 33.19 5.68
C SER A 245 18.30 32.08 6.15
N ASN A 246 18.62 32.08 7.44
CA ASN A 246 19.47 31.07 8.04
C ASN A 246 18.81 29.70 8.09
N LEU A 247 17.49 29.60 8.34
CA LEU A 247 16.75 28.33 8.20
C LEU A 247 16.81 27.78 6.77
N LYS A 248 16.64 28.64 5.76
CA LYS A 248 16.79 28.25 4.34
C LYS A 248 18.20 27.76 4.03
N ARG A 249 19.22 28.41 4.60
CA ARG A 249 20.64 28.04 4.47
C ARG A 249 20.95 26.71 5.14
N CYS A 250 20.48 26.52 6.38
CA CYS A 250 20.53 25.26 7.12
C CYS A 250 19.91 24.14 6.29
N ARG A 251 18.68 24.33 5.78
CA ARG A 251 18.03 23.35 4.90
C ARG A 251 18.91 22.97 3.72
N LYS A 252 19.45 23.93 2.97
CA LYS A 252 20.30 23.65 1.80
C LYS A 252 21.58 22.90 2.17
N ARG A 253 22.29 23.34 3.21
CA ARG A 253 23.53 22.70 3.66
C ARG A 253 23.29 21.31 4.23
N LEU A 254 22.25 21.11 5.03
CA LEU A 254 21.87 19.79 5.54
C LEU A 254 21.54 18.82 4.41
N ILE A 255 20.81 19.24 3.38
CA ILE A 255 20.53 18.39 2.22
C ILE A 255 21.82 18.00 1.47
N ALA A 256 22.74 18.93 1.29
CA ALA A 256 24.00 18.66 0.60
C ALA A 256 24.92 17.74 1.41
N TRP A 257 25.05 18.02 2.70
CA TRP A 257 25.82 17.23 3.66
C TRP A 257 25.23 15.82 3.82
N SER A 258 23.91 15.70 3.98
CA SER A 258 23.26 14.40 4.17
C SER A 258 23.45 13.49 2.96
N LYS A 259 23.44 14.03 1.74
CA LYS A 259 23.70 13.26 0.52
C LYS A 259 25.11 12.68 0.48
N LYS A 260 26.08 13.34 1.13
CA LYS A 260 27.48 12.92 1.16
C LYS A 260 27.73 11.90 2.28
N GLU A 261 27.28 12.20 3.49
CA GLU A 261 27.58 11.39 4.68
C GLU A 261 26.60 10.22 4.90
N PHE A 262 25.40 10.29 4.31
CA PHE A 262 24.39 9.22 4.35
C PHE A 262 24.04 8.77 2.92
N PRO A 263 24.99 8.14 2.20
CA PRO A 263 24.68 7.49 0.93
C PRO A 263 23.61 6.41 1.14
N ASN A 264 22.91 6.03 0.07
CA ASN A 264 21.83 5.05 0.15
C ASN A 264 22.34 3.74 0.76
N SER A 265 22.00 3.48 2.02
CA SER A 265 22.56 2.42 2.88
C SER A 265 22.57 1.07 2.19
N GLY A 266 21.49 0.71 1.50
CA GLY A 266 21.39 -0.55 0.76
C GLY A 266 22.43 -0.74 -0.35
N LYS A 267 22.99 0.33 -0.93
CA LYS A 267 24.05 0.24 -1.95
C LYS A 267 25.45 0.08 -1.36
N THR A 268 25.63 0.38 -0.07
CA THR A 268 26.92 0.34 0.63
C THR A 268 27.02 -0.87 1.56
N ILE A 269 25.89 -1.32 2.13
CA ILE A 269 25.82 -2.47 3.04
C ILE A 269 26.21 -3.78 2.34
N GLU A 270 25.67 -4.06 1.15
CA GLU A 270 25.93 -5.34 0.46
C GLU A 270 27.42 -5.53 0.10
N PRO A 271 28.12 -4.56 -0.52
CA PRO A 271 29.56 -4.68 -0.75
C PRO A 271 30.38 -4.87 0.53
N LEU A 272 30.02 -4.20 1.63
CA LEU A 272 30.71 -4.36 2.92
C LEU A 272 30.48 -5.75 3.53
N LYS A 273 29.28 -6.33 3.39
CA LYS A 273 29.02 -7.72 3.79
C LYS A 273 29.86 -8.70 2.98
N THR A 274 29.88 -8.54 1.65
CA THR A 274 30.70 -9.38 0.76
C THR A 274 32.18 -9.30 1.15
N HIS A 275 32.70 -8.08 1.38
CA HIS A 275 34.10 -7.90 1.76
C HIS A 275 34.41 -8.46 3.16
N LEU A 276 33.46 -8.39 4.09
CA LEU A 276 33.57 -9.02 5.41
C LEU A 276 33.65 -10.55 5.30
N ASP A 277 32.82 -11.14 4.43
CA ASP A 277 32.82 -12.58 4.18
C ASP A 277 34.15 -13.03 3.56
N GLU A 278 34.67 -12.29 2.57
CA GLU A 278 35.99 -12.53 1.96
C GLU A 278 37.11 -12.54 3.01
N LEU A 279 37.20 -11.50 3.85
CA LEU A 279 38.24 -11.40 4.88
C LEU A 279 38.11 -12.46 5.98
N THR A 280 36.91 -12.99 6.20
CA THR A 280 36.67 -14.05 7.19
C THR A 280 37.14 -15.42 6.71
N GLN A 281 37.30 -15.61 5.39
CA GLN A 281 37.82 -16.86 4.79
C GLN A 281 39.35 -16.93 4.73
N VAL A 282 40.06 -15.83 5.02
CA VAL A 282 41.52 -15.76 4.99
C VAL A 282 42.12 -16.02 6.38
N VAL A 283 43.34 -16.56 6.42
CA VAL A 283 44.10 -16.75 7.68
C VAL A 283 44.22 -15.42 8.43
N ARG A 284 43.83 -15.41 9.71
CA ARG A 284 43.84 -14.21 10.56
C ARG A 284 45.26 -13.71 10.82
N THR A 285 45.64 -12.63 10.16
CA THR A 285 46.77 -11.78 10.53
C THR A 285 46.28 -10.59 11.39
N PRO A 286 47.17 -9.90 12.13
CA PRO A 286 46.81 -8.70 12.89
C PRO A 286 46.15 -7.61 12.03
N ASP A 287 46.58 -7.48 10.77
CA ASP A 287 46.03 -6.49 9.83
C ASP A 287 44.63 -6.89 9.32
N ILE A 288 44.42 -8.18 9.02
CA ILE A 288 43.09 -8.70 8.65
C ILE A 288 42.12 -8.59 9.83
N ALA A 289 42.56 -8.88 11.06
CA ALA A 289 41.74 -8.71 12.25
C ALA A 289 41.29 -7.24 12.45
N ARG A 290 42.18 -6.28 12.18
CA ARG A 290 41.87 -4.85 12.21
C ARG A 290 40.91 -4.44 11.09
N GLY A 291 41.11 -4.96 9.87
CA GLY A 291 40.20 -4.75 8.75
C GLY A 291 38.78 -5.25 9.03
N ILE A 292 38.65 -6.47 9.57
CA ILE A 292 37.36 -7.03 10.01
C ILE A 292 36.69 -6.16 11.07
N ALA A 293 37.45 -5.68 12.08
CA ALA A 293 36.90 -4.83 13.13
C ALA A 293 36.36 -3.50 12.57
N ASN A 294 37.09 -2.88 11.64
CA ASN A 294 36.67 -1.63 10.98
C ASN A 294 35.40 -1.83 10.15
N ILE A 295 35.37 -2.87 9.30
CA ILE A 295 34.20 -3.17 8.45
C ILE A 295 32.97 -3.49 9.30
N LYS A 296 33.13 -4.24 10.39
CA LYS A 296 32.03 -4.51 11.32
C LYS A 296 31.49 -3.23 11.96
N GLY A 297 32.37 -2.34 12.40
CA GLY A 297 31.97 -1.04 12.95
C GLY A 297 31.24 -0.17 11.93
N ASP A 298 31.71 -0.12 10.68
CA ASP A 298 31.03 0.59 9.60
C ASP A 298 29.67 -0.01 9.27
N LEU A 299 29.57 -1.34 9.24
CA LEU A 299 28.32 -2.05 9.00
C LEU A 299 27.30 -1.78 10.11
N GLU A 300 27.72 -1.85 11.37
CA GLU A 300 26.89 -1.57 12.54
C GLU A 300 26.32 -0.15 12.49
N ARG A 301 27.18 0.85 12.24
CA ARG A 301 26.77 2.25 12.07
C ARG A 301 25.78 2.45 10.93
N LEU A 302 26.00 1.83 9.77
CA LEU A 302 25.12 1.94 8.61
C LEU A 302 23.75 1.27 8.86
N LEU A 303 23.74 0.13 9.52
CA LEU A 303 22.52 -0.59 9.88
C LEU A 303 21.69 0.19 10.91
N GLU A 304 22.32 0.78 11.92
CA GLU A 304 21.64 1.66 12.89
C GLU A 304 21.01 2.89 12.21
N CYS A 305 21.73 3.51 11.27
CA CYS A 305 21.19 4.63 10.50
C CYS A 305 19.97 4.21 9.65
N GLU A 306 20.03 3.04 9.01
CA GLU A 306 18.93 2.49 8.22
C GLU A 306 17.71 2.16 9.09
N GLU A 307 17.94 1.57 10.27
CA GLU A 307 16.90 1.30 11.26
C GLU A 307 16.20 2.60 11.70
N GLN A 308 16.96 3.61 12.12
CA GLN A 308 16.40 4.91 12.51
C GLN A 308 15.64 5.58 11.36
N TYR A 309 16.15 5.48 10.14
CA TYR A 309 15.50 6.01 8.94
C TYR A 309 14.11 5.37 8.71
N TRP A 310 14.01 4.05 8.84
CA TRP A 310 12.76 3.31 8.66
C TRP A 310 11.82 3.48 9.85
N TRP A 311 12.35 3.50 11.07
CA TRP A 311 11.59 3.75 12.30
C TRP A 311 10.91 5.13 12.27
N GLN A 312 11.65 6.19 11.92
CA GLN A 312 11.11 7.54 11.84
C GLN A 312 9.96 7.65 10.82
N ARG A 313 10.01 6.87 9.73
CA ARG A 313 8.97 6.83 8.69
C ARG A 313 7.80 5.93 9.06
N SER A 314 8.07 4.83 9.75
CA SER A 314 7.04 3.92 10.23
C SER A 314 6.17 4.56 11.32
N ARG A 315 6.63 5.63 12.01
CA ARG A 315 6.01 6.26 13.21
C ARG A 315 5.33 5.21 14.12
N ILE A 316 6.00 4.09 14.34
CA ILE A 316 5.58 3.06 15.29
C ILE A 316 6.34 3.35 16.57
N ASN A 317 5.64 3.92 17.56
CA ASN A 317 6.27 4.39 18.80
C ASN A 317 6.31 3.32 19.90
N TRP A 318 5.63 2.18 19.73
CA TRP A 318 5.49 1.15 20.77
C TRP A 318 6.53 0.02 20.68
N LEU A 319 7.25 -0.11 19.55
CA LEU A 319 8.45 -0.95 19.50
C LEU A 319 9.60 -0.18 20.15
N GLY A 320 9.95 -0.55 21.38
CA GLY A 320 11.24 -0.18 21.97
C GLY A 320 12.36 -0.78 21.13
N ALA A 321 13.39 0.03 20.84
CA ALA A 321 14.53 -0.35 20.01
C ALA A 321 15.06 -1.73 20.40
N GLY A 322 14.96 -2.70 19.51
CA GLY A 322 15.27 -4.10 19.85
C GLY A 322 15.05 -5.12 18.74
N ASP A 323 14.22 -4.83 17.72
CA ASP A 323 14.00 -5.75 16.62
C ASP A 323 14.45 -5.16 15.27
N LYS A 324 15.44 -5.84 14.65
CA LYS A 324 16.15 -5.42 13.41
C LYS A 324 15.32 -5.63 12.14
N ASN A 325 13.99 -5.68 12.24
CA ASN A 325 13.10 -6.04 11.13
C ASN A 325 12.83 -4.85 10.20
N SER A 326 13.85 -4.46 9.42
CA SER A 326 13.75 -3.39 8.42
C SER A 326 12.65 -3.64 7.38
N ARG A 327 12.37 -4.92 7.04
CA ARG A 327 11.28 -5.31 6.14
C ARG A 327 9.92 -4.91 6.72
N PHE A 328 9.65 -5.19 8.00
CA PHE A 328 8.41 -4.78 8.66
C PHE A 328 8.20 -3.26 8.64
N PHE A 329 9.24 -2.48 8.98
CA PHE A 329 9.16 -1.02 8.95
C PHE A 329 9.04 -0.45 7.53
N HIS A 330 9.70 -1.08 6.56
CA HIS A 330 9.57 -0.76 5.14
C HIS A 330 8.12 -0.94 4.66
N ILE A 331 7.53 -2.11 4.93
CA ILE A 331 6.13 -2.42 4.59
C ILE A 331 5.19 -1.41 5.27
N SER A 332 5.37 -1.17 6.57
CA SER A 332 4.57 -0.18 7.33
C SER A 332 4.66 1.23 6.74
N THR A 333 5.81 1.60 6.17
CA THR A 333 5.99 2.88 5.49
C THR A 333 5.23 2.92 4.15
N ILE A 334 5.24 1.83 3.38
CA ILE A 334 4.44 1.70 2.14
C ILE A 334 2.96 1.91 2.45
N LYS A 335 2.45 1.30 3.54
CA LYS A 335 1.04 1.45 3.96
C LYS A 335 0.60 2.91 4.14
N ARG A 336 1.51 3.81 4.49
CA ARG A 336 1.20 5.23 4.77
C ARG A 336 1.45 6.19 3.60
N ARG A 337 1.97 5.69 2.47
CA ARG A 337 2.22 6.52 1.27
C ARG A 337 0.98 6.61 0.36
N GLN A 338 0.05 5.67 0.53
CA GLN A 338 -1.36 5.76 0.15
C GLN A 338 -2.00 6.84 1.03
#